data_AF-A0A087UWC8-F1
#
_entry.id   AF-A0A087UWC8-F1
#
_cell.length_a   1.000
_cell.length_b   1.000
_cell.length_c   1.000
_cell.angle_alpha   90.00
_cell.angle_beta   90.00
_cell.angle_gamma   90.00
#
_symmetry.space_group_name_H-M   'P 1'
#
loop_
_entity.id
_entity.type
_entity.pdbx_description
1 polymer ?
#
loop_
_entity_poly.entity_id
_entity_poly.type
_entity_poly.pdbx_seq_one_letter_code
_entity_poly.pdbx_strand_id
1 'polypeptide(L)' 'MGEMWGLDFHHNMKSVTDALGKYSTALFTNHTMHIIKHHNSSKPLFLYVAYQAVHSANSYATLQAPENYIKRFPNIKDKN' A
#
# COMPACT_ATOMS: atom_id res chain seq x y z
N MET A 1 21.81 -5.82 18.40
CA MET A 1 21.85 -4.65 17.51
C MET A 1 20.42 -4.14 17.43
N GLY A 2 20.13 -2.93 17.91
CA GLY A 2 18.75 -2.43 18.02
C GLY A 2 18.14 -2.24 16.63
N GLU A 3 16.87 -2.64 16.47
CA GLU A 3 16.13 -2.45 15.22
C GLU A 3 15.99 -0.95 14.95
N MET A 4 16.72 -0.45 13.95
CA MET A 4 16.55 0.90 13.44
C MET A 4 15.50 0.87 12.35
N TRP A 5 14.34 1.49 12.62
CA TRP A 5 13.26 1.65 11.65
C TRP A 5 13.46 2.96 10.88
N GLY A 6 13.31 2.92 9.55
CA GLY A 6 13.38 4.11 8.68
C GLY A 6 12.09 4.28 7.88
N LEU A 7 11.66 5.52 7.68
CA LEU A 7 10.53 5.82 6.79
C LEU A 7 10.98 5.76 5.33
N ASP A 8 10.53 4.75 4.61
CA ASP A 8 10.85 4.50 3.20
C ASP A 8 9.72 4.88 2.24
N PHE A 9 8.57 5.34 2.75
CA PHE A 9 7.43 5.73 1.94
C PHE A 9 7.59 7.16 1.40
N HIS A 10 7.64 7.28 0.07
CA HIS A 10 7.94 8.54 -0.62
C HIS A 10 6.93 8.85 -1.73
N HIS A 11 6.69 10.14 -1.95
CA HIS A 11 5.93 10.68 -3.08
C HIS A 11 6.72 11.84 -3.69
N ASN A 12 7.08 11.74 -4.98
CA ASN A 12 7.90 12.72 -5.68
C ASN A 12 9.17 13.13 -4.89
N MET A 13 9.96 12.13 -4.47
CA MET A 13 11.21 12.29 -3.70
C MET A 13 11.05 12.88 -2.29
N LYS A 14 9.81 13.08 -1.81
CA LYS A 14 9.53 13.56 -0.45
C LYS A 14 8.97 12.44 0.41
N SER A 15 9.49 12.30 1.62
CA SER A 15 8.97 11.32 2.57
C SER A 15 7.54 11.67 2.95
N VAL A 16 6.69 10.64 3.04
CA VAL A 16 5.27 10.77 3.36
C VAL A 16 5.07 10.37 4.81
N THR A 17 4.91 11.36 5.69
CA THR A 17 4.82 11.17 7.15
C THR A 17 3.38 11.03 7.67
N ASP A 18 2.38 11.24 6.82
CA ASP A 18 0.94 11.27 7.16
C ASP A 18 0.15 10.07 6.61
N ALA A 19 0.85 9.03 6.15
CA ALA A 19 0.25 7.80 5.61
C ALA A 19 0.02 6.70 6.65
N LEU A 20 0.43 6.90 7.90
CA LEU A 20 0.27 5.91 8.97
C LEU A 20 -1.22 5.51 9.12
N GLY A 21 -1.47 4.21 9.21
CA GLY A 21 -2.82 3.64 9.33
C GLY A 21 -3.59 3.54 8.01
N LYS A 22 -3.05 4.03 6.89
CA LYS A 22 -3.67 3.90 5.56
C LYS A 22 -3.07 2.71 4.82
N TYR A 23 -3.91 1.84 4.28
CA TYR A 23 -3.44 0.65 3.54
C TYR A 23 -2.81 1.06 2.21
N SER A 24 -1.57 0.65 1.94
CA SER A 24 -0.79 1.11 0.79
C SER A 24 -1.45 0.78 -0.56
N THR A 25 -2.09 -0.40 -0.68
CA THR A 25 -2.89 -0.76 -1.86
C THR A 25 -3.98 0.28 -2.15
N ALA A 26 -4.64 0.79 -1.12
CA ALA A 26 -5.66 1.82 -1.30
C ALA A 26 -5.05 3.17 -1.71
N LEU A 27 -3.91 3.55 -1.13
CA LEU A 27 -3.19 4.77 -1.50
C LEU A 27 -2.73 4.75 -2.96
N PHE A 28 -2.09 3.66 -3.38
CA PHE A 28 -1.65 3.49 -4.77
C PHE A 28 -2.84 3.49 -5.73
N THR A 29 -3.92 2.76 -5.40
CA THR A 29 -5.15 2.76 -6.22
C THR A 29 -5.73 4.15 -6.36
N ASN A 30 -5.87 4.89 -5.26
CA ASN A 30 -6.44 6.24 -5.27
C ASN A 30 -5.59 7.21 -6.10
N HIS A 31 -4.26 7.12 -6.01
CA HIS A 31 -3.36 7.94 -6.80
C HIS A 31 -3.40 7.56 -8.29
N THR A 32 -3.43 6.27 -8.61
CA THR A 32 -3.63 5.77 -9.97
C THR A 32 -4.94 6.28 -10.58
N MET A 33 -6.04 6.20 -9.84
CA MET A 33 -7.34 6.72 -10.27
C MET A 33 -7.29 8.24 -10.50
N HIS A 34 -6.58 8.98 -9.64
CA HIS A 34 -6.36 10.41 -9.83
C HIS A 34 -5.60 10.70 -11.14
N ILE A 35 -4.51 9.98 -11.42
CA ILE A 35 -3.75 10.11 -12.68
C ILE A 35 -4.66 9.85 -13.87
N ILE A 36 -5.39 8.72 -13.88
CA ILE A 36 -6.26 8.34 -14.99
C ILE A 36 -7.36 9.40 -15.22
N LYS A 37 -7.99 9.89 -14.15
CA LYS A 37 -9.08 10.88 -14.23
C LYS A 37 -8.63 12.23 -14.77
N HIS A 38 -7.39 12.63 -14.52
CA HIS A 38 -6.85 13.94 -14.93
C HIS A 38 -5.89 13.85 -16.12
N HIS A 39 -5.69 12.66 -16.69
CA HIS A 39 -4.85 12.46 -17.86
C HIS A 39 -5.48 13.07 -19.12
N ASN A 40 -4.65 13.69 -19.97
CA ASN A 40 -5.10 14.23 -21.25
C ASN A 40 -5.41 13.08 -22.22
N SER A 41 -6.70 12.83 -22.47
CA SER A 41 -7.20 11.74 -23.32
C SER A 41 -6.75 11.80 -24.78
N SER A 42 -6.26 12.94 -25.27
CA SER A 42 -5.68 13.07 -26.62
C SER A 42 -4.28 12.45 -26.75
N LYS A 43 -3.64 12.04 -25.65
CA LYS A 43 -2.33 11.36 -25.64
C LYS A 43 -2.47 9.97 -25.01
N PRO A 44 -1.80 8.93 -25.53
CA PRO A 44 -1.80 7.63 -24.86
C PRO A 44 -1.12 7.71 -23.49
N LEU A 45 -1.60 6.92 -22.53
CA LEU A 45 -1.03 6.78 -21.19
C LEU A 45 -0.39 5.38 -21.05
N PHE A 46 0.87 5.35 -20.64
CA PHE A 46 1.48 4.17 -20.05
C PHE A 46 1.62 4.40 -18.54
N LEU A 47 1.03 3.52 -17.74
CA LEU A 47 1.07 3.62 -16.28
C LEU A 47 1.45 2.26 -15.69
N TYR A 48 2.54 2.24 -14.93
CA TYR A 48 2.97 1.07 -14.16
C TYR A 48 2.64 1.28 -12.69
N VAL A 49 1.98 0.30 -12.08
CA VAL A 49 1.56 0.35 -10.67
C VAL A 49 2.09 -0.90 -9.97
N ALA A 50 3.12 -0.72 -9.16
CA ALA A 50 3.72 -1.79 -8.36
C ALA A 50 3.13 -1.76 -6.94
N TYR A 51 2.14 -2.59 -6.67
CA TYR A 51 1.60 -2.72 -5.31
C TYR A 51 2.63 -3.36 -4.38
N GLN A 52 2.65 -2.93 -3.11
CA GLN A 52 3.42 -3.60 -2.06
C GLN A 52 2.80 -4.95 -1.67
N ALA A 53 1.47 -5.07 -1.69
CA ALA A 53 0.79 -6.32 -1.38
C ALA A 53 1.13 -7.39 -2.44
N VAL A 54 1.40 -8.66 -2.08
CA VAL A 54 1.24 -9.30 -0.75
C VAL A 54 2.55 -9.46 0.03
N HIS A 55 3.53 -8.58 -0.17
CA HIS A 55 4.81 -8.66 0.52
C HIS A 55 4.66 -8.70 2.05
N SER A 56 5.50 -9.50 2.71
CA SER A 56 5.54 -9.54 4.17
C SER A 56 6.12 -8.24 4.73
N ALA A 57 5.40 -7.59 5.62
CA ALA A 57 5.81 -6.34 6.24
C ALA A 57 6.65 -6.60 7.50
N ASN A 58 6.10 -6.30 8.66
CA ASN A 58 6.84 -6.19 9.91
C ASN A 58 6.84 -7.52 10.66
N SER A 59 7.86 -7.77 11.49
CA SER A 59 8.01 -9.00 12.29
C SER A 59 6.80 -9.29 13.19
N TYR A 60 6.11 -8.25 13.68
CA TYR A 60 4.91 -8.35 14.53
C TYR A 60 3.60 -8.48 13.75
N ALA A 61 3.60 -8.24 12.44
CA ALA A 61 2.42 -8.32 11.58
C ALA A 61 2.88 -8.54 10.14
N THR A 62 3.25 -9.79 9.83
CA THR A 62 3.92 -10.17 8.58
C THR A 62 3.01 -9.97 7.38
N LEU A 63 1.79 -10.51 7.41
CA LEU A 63 0.80 -10.32 6.36
C LEU A 63 -0.28 -9.35 6.83
N GLN A 64 -0.51 -8.30 6.05
CA GLN A 64 -1.44 -7.23 6.41
C GLN A 64 -2.51 -7.01 5.34
N ALA A 65 -3.75 -6.87 5.79
CA ALA A 65 -4.89 -6.48 4.96
C ALA A 65 -5.87 -5.66 5.82
N PRO A 66 -6.77 -4.86 5.21
CA PRO A 66 -7.79 -4.15 5.97
C PRO A 66 -8.73 -5.13 6.70
N GLU A 67 -9.13 -4.78 7.91
CA GLU A 67 -9.86 -5.66 8.84
C GLU A 67 -11.17 -6.23 8.26
N ASN A 68 -11.89 -5.43 7.46
CA ASN A 68 -13.12 -5.84 6.79
C ASN A 68 -12.90 -6.94 5.73
N TYR A 69 -11.69 -7.10 5.20
CA TYR A 69 -11.34 -8.22 4.33
C TYR A 69 -10.91 -9.44 5.15
N ILE A 70 -10.16 -9.25 6.23
CA ILE A 70 -9.76 -10.33 7.15
C ILE A 70 -11.00 -11.03 7.73
N LYS A 71 -11.98 -10.25 8.21
CA LYS A 71 -13.24 -10.74 8.79
C LYS A 71 -14.08 -11.63 7.85
N ARG A 72 -13.79 -11.65 6.55
CA ARG A 72 -14.45 -12.52 5.57
C ARG A 72 -13.98 -13.97 5.64
N PHE A 73 -12.88 -14.23 6.35
CA PHE A 73 -12.26 -15.55 6.44
C PHE A 73 -12.22 -16.06 7.89
N PRO A 74 -13.36 -16.16 8.60
CA PRO A 74 -13.39 -16.53 10.02
C PRO A 74 -12.85 -17.95 10.29
N ASN A 75 -12.82 -18.79 9.26
CA ASN A 75 -12.38 -20.18 9.36
C ASN A 75 -10.87 -20.35 9.11
N ILE A 76 -10.19 -19.31 8.61
CA ILE A 76 -8.74 -19.31 8.43
C ILE A 76 -8.13 -18.76 9.71
N LYS A 77 -7.46 -19.63 10.47
CA LYS A 77 -6.74 -19.23 11.67
C LYS A 77 -5.35 -18.73 11.28
N ASP A 78 -4.95 -17.61 11.86
CA ASP A 78 -3.54 -17.26 11.89
C ASP A 78 -2.81 -18.38 12.66
N LYS A 79 -1.79 -18.96 12.02
CA LYS A 79 -1.00 -20.05 12.62
C LYS A 79 0.25 -19.52 13.34
N ASN A 80 0.44 -18.19 13.37
CA ASN A 80 1.56 -17.54 14.03
C ASN A 80 1.41 -17.54 15.56
#